data_AF-A0A1E7F0H4-F1
#
_entry.id   AF-A0A1E7F0H4-F1
#
_cell.length_a   1.000
_cell.length_b   1.000
_cell.length_c   1.000
_cell.angle_alpha   90.00
_cell.angle_beta   90.00
_cell.angle_gamma   90.00
#
_symmetry.space_group_name_H-M   'P 1'
#
loop_
_entity.id
_entity.type
_entity.pdbx_description
1 polymer ?
#
loop_
_entity_poly.entity_id
_entity_poly.type
_entity_poly.pdbx_seq_one_letter_code
_entity_poly.pdbx_strand_id
1 'polypeptide(L)'
;MTKYESIPHANADITMTPPRSDESVQRRHSKMSLRVILIGGGVVSMLLVIAIAVYSSTGSSATTAAATVALGNNYVSSSVPSCTFEECYGSNCNHEVAPFTCLFNNGGPHGGCSPTPWLEGTCTTSCDLTNCSFLDIPEDTKSCDQPCDQTFCTDYADRLCGDDVPYQCTSGSAKFGCSNGKLEWTLRTSSDTCSSCCNTNKSCE
;
A
#
# COMPACT_ATOMS: atom_id res chain seq x y z
N MET A 1 28.72 48.70 14.53
CA MET A 1 29.47 47.86 15.48
C MET A 1 28.46 47.09 16.31
N THR A 2 28.11 45.88 15.88
CA THR A 2 27.20 44.97 16.60
C THR A 2 27.98 43.68 16.84
N LYS A 3 28.17 43.36 18.12
CA LYS A 3 28.90 42.20 18.64
C LYS A 3 28.10 40.93 18.35
N TYR A 4 28.74 39.96 17.69
CA TYR A 4 28.27 38.57 17.64
C TYR A 4 28.90 37.82 18.82
N GLU A 5 28.08 37.32 19.74
CA GLU A 5 28.49 36.34 20.76
C GLU A 5 28.25 34.93 20.24
N SER A 6 29.33 34.16 20.16
CA SER A 6 29.36 32.74 19.78
C SER A 6 29.09 31.85 20.99
N ILE A 7 28.10 30.96 20.89
CA ILE A 7 27.76 29.96 21.91
C ILE A 7 28.55 28.66 21.63
N PRO A 8 29.14 28.00 22.64
CA PRO A 8 29.93 26.78 22.45
C PRO A 8 29.04 25.53 22.30
N HIS A 9 29.34 24.70 21.31
CA HIS A 9 28.77 23.35 21.16
C HIS A 9 29.45 22.38 22.13
N ALA A 10 28.68 21.82 23.05
CA ALA A 10 29.08 20.70 23.88
C ALA A 10 28.75 19.38 23.15
N ASN A 11 29.77 18.58 22.86
CA ASN A 11 29.62 17.21 22.38
C ASN A 11 29.24 16.31 23.56
N ALA A 12 27.99 15.83 23.59
CA ALA A 12 27.55 14.80 24.52
C ALA A 12 27.78 13.41 23.90
N ASP A 13 28.70 12.67 24.50
CA ASP A 13 29.02 11.28 24.18
C ASP A 13 27.90 10.37 24.72
N ILE A 14 27.09 9.80 23.82
CA ILE A 14 25.95 8.94 24.20
C ILE A 14 26.44 7.49 24.24
N THR A 15 26.76 7.02 25.45
CA THR A 15 26.98 5.61 25.74
C THR A 15 25.64 4.86 25.69
N MET A 16 25.39 4.13 24.61
CA MET A 16 24.25 3.22 24.47
C MET A 16 24.35 2.06 25.47
N THR A 17 23.46 2.04 26.47
CA THR A 17 23.25 0.87 27.33
C THR A 17 22.01 0.12 26.81
N PRO A 18 22.10 -1.19 26.51
CA PRO A 18 20.96 -1.92 25.95
C PRO A 18 19.86 -2.13 27.02
N PRO A 19 18.58 -1.98 26.65
CA PRO A 19 17.47 -2.17 27.58
C PRO A 19 17.26 -3.65 27.91
N ARG A 20 17.09 -3.88 29.21
CA ARG A 20 16.79 -5.13 29.88
C ARG A 20 15.35 -5.54 29.58
N SER A 21 15.16 -6.68 28.94
CA SER A 21 13.85 -7.27 28.66
C SER A 21 13.32 -7.99 29.90
N ASP A 22 12.47 -7.32 30.68
CA ASP A 22 11.65 -8.00 31.69
C ASP A 22 10.31 -8.43 31.04
N GLU A 23 10.25 -9.72 30.72
CA GLU A 23 9.04 -10.47 30.46
C GLU A 23 8.16 -10.55 31.70
N SER A 24 6.91 -10.09 31.62
CA SER A 24 5.79 -10.80 32.26
C SER A 24 4.45 -10.33 31.72
N VAL A 25 3.95 -10.96 30.65
CA VAL A 25 2.51 -10.96 30.34
C VAL A 25 2.01 -12.41 30.35
N GLN A 26 1.34 -12.71 31.45
CA GLN A 26 0.74 -13.98 31.81
C GLN A 26 -0.46 -14.29 30.87
N ARG A 27 -0.19 -14.96 29.74
CA ARG A 27 -1.25 -15.53 28.88
C ARG A 27 -1.85 -16.76 29.55
N ARG A 28 -3.13 -16.68 29.89
CA ARG A 28 -3.96 -17.85 30.23
C ARG A 28 -4.13 -18.71 28.98
N HIS A 29 -3.39 -19.82 28.93
CA HIS A 29 -3.56 -20.88 27.94
C HIS A 29 -4.87 -21.63 28.20
N SER A 30 -5.81 -21.53 27.25
CA SER A 30 -6.88 -22.50 27.10
C SER A 30 -6.27 -23.80 26.55
N LYS A 31 -6.35 -24.88 27.33
CA LYS A 31 -5.77 -26.19 27.01
C LYS A 31 -6.63 -26.89 25.94
N MET A 32 -6.35 -26.65 24.67
CA MET A 32 -6.76 -27.57 23.61
C MET A 32 -5.69 -28.67 23.50
N SER A 33 -6.05 -29.85 24.01
CA SER A 33 -5.24 -31.08 23.96
C SER A 33 -5.21 -31.64 22.54
N LEU A 34 -4.29 -31.16 21.70
CA LEU A 34 -3.97 -31.78 20.42
C LEU A 34 -2.97 -32.92 20.64
N ARG A 35 -3.47 -34.17 20.58
CA ARG A 35 -2.60 -35.36 20.60
C ARG A 35 -1.96 -35.52 19.23
N VAL A 36 -0.70 -35.12 19.12
CA VAL A 36 0.15 -35.39 17.95
C VAL A 36 0.69 -36.82 18.07
N ILE A 37 0.27 -37.68 17.14
CA ILE A 37 0.88 -38.98 16.90
C ILE A 37 2.09 -38.74 15.99
N LEU A 38 3.29 -38.71 16.58
CA LEU A 38 4.55 -38.78 15.84
C LEU A 38 4.87 -40.26 15.58
N ILE A 39 4.67 -40.71 14.34
CA ILE A 39 5.30 -41.93 13.83
C ILE A 39 6.20 -41.50 12.67
N GLY A 40 7.48 -41.85 12.79
CA GLY A 40 8.57 -41.38 11.97
C GLY A 40 8.41 -41.67 10.47
N GLY A 41 8.95 -40.75 9.67
CA GLY A 41 8.99 -40.86 8.21
C GLY A 41 9.89 -39.79 7.57
N GLY A 42 10.98 -39.42 8.23
CA GLY A 42 11.81 -38.25 7.89
C GLY A 42 12.75 -38.41 6.69
N VAL A 43 12.66 -39.47 5.89
CA VAL A 43 13.63 -39.70 4.79
C VAL A 43 13.00 -40.06 3.44
N VAL A 44 11.68 -40.28 3.36
CA VAL A 44 11.04 -40.69 2.09
C VAL A 44 10.43 -39.51 1.32
N SER A 45 10.02 -38.42 1.98
CA SER A 45 9.38 -37.29 1.29
C SER A 45 10.32 -36.39 0.48
N MET A 46 11.63 -36.43 0.69
CA MET A 46 12.56 -35.56 -0.06
C MET A 46 12.90 -36.09 -1.47
N LEU A 47 12.64 -37.38 -1.74
CA LEU A 47 12.92 -38.00 -3.06
C LEU A 47 11.76 -37.82 -4.07
N LEU A 48 10.54 -37.48 -3.61
CA LEU A 48 9.39 -37.34 -4.52
C LEU A 48 9.39 -36.01 -5.30
N VAL A 49 10.07 -34.98 -4.80
CA VAL A 49 10.09 -33.65 -5.44
C VAL A 49 11.02 -33.61 -6.67
N ILE A 50 12.04 -34.46 -6.72
CA ILE A 50 13.01 -34.47 -7.82
C ILE A 50 12.46 -35.18 -9.08
N ALA A 51 11.56 -36.16 -8.91
CA ALA A 51 11.01 -36.91 -10.04
C ALA A 51 10.04 -36.10 -10.93
N ILE A 52 9.40 -35.05 -10.40
CA ILE A 52 8.44 -34.22 -11.15
C ILE A 52 9.18 -33.23 -12.06
N ALA A 53 10.40 -32.80 -11.71
CA ALA A 53 11.15 -31.82 -12.50
C ALA A 53 11.66 -32.37 -13.84
N VAL A 54 11.80 -33.69 -14.00
CA VAL A 54 12.40 -34.28 -15.21
C VAL A 54 11.36 -34.57 -16.30
N TYR A 55 10.08 -34.77 -15.96
CA TYR A 55 9.03 -35.14 -16.92
C TYR A 55 8.43 -33.98 -17.73
N SER A 56 8.75 -32.73 -17.43
CA SER A 56 8.14 -31.57 -18.11
C SER A 56 8.93 -31.03 -19.31
N SER A 57 9.97 -31.72 -19.79
CA SER A 57 10.85 -31.21 -20.86
C SER A 57 10.53 -31.75 -22.28
N THR A 58 9.45 -32.50 -22.47
CA THR A 58 9.05 -32.97 -23.81
C THR A 58 8.05 -32.04 -24.49
N GLY A 59 8.58 -31.21 -25.38
CA GLY A 59 8.04 -31.04 -26.73
C GLY A 59 6.87 -30.08 -26.90
N SER A 60 7.16 -28.90 -27.43
CA SER A 60 6.31 -28.21 -28.40
C SER A 60 7.15 -27.21 -29.19
N SER A 61 7.72 -27.66 -30.30
CA SER A 61 8.18 -26.77 -31.36
C SER A 61 6.95 -26.15 -32.03
N ALA A 62 6.52 -24.99 -31.52
CA ALA A 62 5.44 -24.23 -32.12
C ALA A 62 5.95 -23.51 -33.38
N THR A 63 5.53 -24.01 -34.54
CA THR A 63 5.68 -23.37 -35.84
C THR A 63 5.09 -21.96 -35.80
N THR A 64 5.95 -20.94 -35.87
CA THR A 64 5.55 -19.54 -35.91
C THR A 64 5.04 -19.22 -37.31
N ALA A 65 3.77 -19.53 -37.58
CA ALA A 65 3.07 -18.96 -38.73
C ALA A 65 2.78 -17.49 -38.41
N ALA A 66 3.52 -16.59 -39.04
CA ALA A 66 3.25 -15.16 -38.99
C ALA A 66 1.93 -14.88 -39.72
N ALA A 67 0.81 -14.96 -39.00
CA ALA A 67 -0.46 -14.46 -39.46
C ALA A 67 -0.45 -12.93 -39.38
N THR A 68 -0.11 -12.27 -40.49
CA THR A 68 -0.41 -10.85 -40.69
C THR A 68 -1.92 -10.68 -40.79
N VAL A 69 -2.59 -10.52 -39.64
CA VAL A 69 -3.98 -10.11 -39.58
C VAL A 69 -4.02 -8.62 -39.88
N ALA A 70 -4.37 -8.27 -41.11
CA ALA A 70 -4.70 -6.90 -41.48
C ALA A 70 -6.02 -6.51 -40.81
N LEU A 71 -5.94 -5.99 -39.59
CA LEU A 71 -7.05 -5.35 -38.90
C LEU A 71 -7.36 -4.03 -39.61
N GLY A 72 -8.39 -4.06 -40.47
CA GLY A 72 -9.06 -2.87 -40.97
C GLY A 72 -9.79 -2.17 -39.82
N ASN A 73 -9.05 -1.40 -39.02
CA ASN A 73 -9.57 -0.64 -37.90
C ASN A 73 -10.34 0.59 -38.40
N ASN A 74 -11.61 0.41 -38.75
CA ASN A 74 -12.62 1.44 -38.44
C ASN A 74 -13.02 1.29 -36.97
N TYR A 75 -12.03 1.39 -36.08
CA TYR A 75 -12.27 1.51 -34.65
C TYR A 75 -12.82 2.92 -34.46
N VAL A 76 -14.13 3.01 -34.24
CA VAL A 76 -14.70 4.19 -33.58
C VAL A 76 -13.96 4.26 -32.24
N SER A 77 -12.97 5.14 -32.16
CA SER A 77 -12.21 5.40 -30.95
C SER A 77 -13.17 6.00 -29.94
N SER A 78 -13.95 5.14 -29.28
CA SER A 78 -14.69 5.51 -28.09
C SER A 78 -13.63 5.94 -27.09
N SER A 79 -13.48 7.26 -26.92
CA SER A 79 -12.48 7.83 -26.03
C SER A 79 -12.70 7.24 -24.64
N VAL A 80 -11.64 6.66 -24.06
CA VAL A 80 -11.69 6.19 -22.66
C VAL A 80 -12.10 7.38 -21.80
N PRO A 81 -13.13 7.26 -20.94
CA PRO A 81 -13.55 8.37 -20.10
C PRO A 81 -12.45 8.73 -19.09
N SER A 82 -12.36 10.00 -18.71
CA SER A 82 -11.48 10.40 -17.60
C SER A 82 -11.96 9.79 -16.28
N CYS A 83 -11.03 9.43 -15.42
CA CYS A 83 -11.35 8.91 -14.09
C CYS A 83 -12.03 9.97 -13.22
N THR A 84 -12.91 9.53 -12.32
CA THR A 84 -13.42 10.38 -11.24
C THR A 84 -12.32 10.69 -10.22
N PHE A 85 -12.62 11.61 -9.29
CA PHE A 85 -11.71 11.93 -8.19
C PHE A 85 -11.33 10.70 -7.36
N GLU A 86 -12.31 9.87 -6.97
CA GLU A 86 -12.10 8.67 -6.18
C GLU A 86 -11.31 7.61 -6.96
N GLU A 87 -11.58 7.46 -8.25
CA GLU A 87 -10.84 6.54 -9.14
C GLU A 87 -9.38 6.98 -9.31
N CYS A 88 -9.15 8.29 -9.45
CA CYS A 88 -7.81 8.88 -9.50
C CYS A 88 -7.01 8.63 -8.23
N TYR A 89 -7.57 8.94 -7.06
CA TYR A 89 -6.87 8.80 -5.77
C TYR A 89 -6.75 7.35 -5.30
N GLY A 90 -7.72 6.50 -5.65
CA GLY A 90 -7.70 5.07 -5.35
C GLY A 90 -6.76 4.28 -6.24
N SER A 91 -6.38 4.81 -7.41
CA SER A 91 -5.46 4.13 -8.32
C SER A 91 -4.02 4.17 -7.82
N ASN A 92 -3.35 3.03 -7.87
CA ASN A 92 -1.91 2.93 -7.63
C ASN A 92 -1.09 3.05 -8.92
N CYS A 93 -1.74 3.40 -10.03
CA CYS A 93 -1.08 3.53 -11.32
C CYS A 93 -0.25 4.82 -11.39
N ASN A 94 0.93 4.71 -12.00
CA ASN A 94 1.68 5.89 -12.42
C ASN A 94 1.04 6.45 -13.68
N HIS A 95 0.34 7.58 -13.55
CA HIS A 95 -0.40 8.19 -14.67
C HIS A 95 0.52 8.74 -15.78
N GLU A 96 1.82 8.96 -15.53
CA GLU A 96 2.76 9.41 -16.57
C GLU A 96 3.15 8.29 -17.52
N VAL A 97 3.25 7.05 -17.01
CA VAL A 97 3.74 5.88 -17.76
C VAL A 97 2.59 4.96 -18.19
N ALA A 98 1.56 4.86 -17.38
CA ALA A 98 0.43 3.95 -17.58
C ALA A 98 -0.90 4.60 -17.13
N PRO A 99 -1.39 5.62 -17.87
CA PRO A 99 -2.57 6.40 -17.47
C PRO A 99 -3.88 5.62 -17.51
N PHE A 100 -3.95 4.47 -18.18
CA PHE A 100 -5.20 3.73 -18.31
C PHE A 100 -5.32 2.69 -17.19
N THR A 101 -6.13 2.99 -16.18
CA THR A 101 -6.40 2.05 -15.08
C THR A 101 -7.59 1.16 -15.42
N CYS A 102 -7.46 -0.13 -15.11
CA CYS A 102 -8.60 -1.03 -15.09
C CYS A 102 -9.25 -0.95 -13.70
N LEU A 103 -10.56 -0.71 -13.67
CA LEU A 103 -11.36 -0.67 -12.44
C LEU A 103 -12.04 -2.01 -12.18
N PHE A 104 -12.43 -2.70 -13.26
CA PHE A 104 -13.16 -3.96 -13.17
C PHE A 104 -12.85 -4.88 -14.35
N ASN A 105 -12.63 -6.17 -14.05
CA ASN A 105 -12.48 -7.21 -15.07
C ASN A 105 -13.16 -8.50 -14.59
N ASN A 106 -13.82 -9.24 -15.48
CA ASN A 106 -14.34 -10.59 -15.22
C ASN A 106 -15.08 -10.81 -13.88
N GLY A 107 -15.83 -9.83 -13.38
CA GLY A 107 -16.63 -9.99 -12.17
C GLY A 107 -15.94 -9.59 -10.86
N GLY A 108 -14.73 -9.02 -10.89
CA GLY A 108 -14.04 -8.52 -9.70
C GLY A 108 -13.27 -7.21 -9.93
N PRO A 109 -12.85 -6.53 -8.84
CA PRO A 109 -11.93 -5.41 -8.91
C PRO A 109 -10.56 -5.92 -9.36
N HIS A 110 -10.18 -5.60 -10.60
CA HIS A 110 -8.85 -5.92 -11.12
C HIS A 110 -8.08 -4.61 -11.28
N GLY A 111 -7.19 -4.35 -10.33
CA GLY A 111 -6.21 -3.27 -10.45
C GLY A 111 -5.17 -3.63 -11.49
N GLY A 112 -5.04 -2.80 -12.52
CA GLY A 112 -4.01 -2.92 -13.54
C GLY A 112 -3.84 -1.60 -14.26
N CYS A 113 -2.62 -1.31 -14.69
CA CYS A 113 -2.26 -0.06 -15.36
C CYS A 113 -1.75 -0.40 -16.76
N SER A 114 -2.15 0.38 -17.75
CA SER A 114 -1.71 0.18 -19.13
C SER A 114 -1.22 1.51 -19.74
N PRO A 115 -0.15 1.49 -20.56
CA PRO A 115 0.29 2.66 -21.33
C PRO A 115 -0.65 3.03 -22.47
N THR A 116 -1.52 2.09 -22.90
CA THR A 116 -2.52 2.29 -23.94
C THR A 116 -3.92 1.93 -23.43
N PRO A 117 -4.99 2.46 -24.04
CA PRO A 117 -6.35 2.04 -23.73
C PRO A 117 -6.49 0.51 -23.69
N TRP A 118 -7.28 0.01 -22.74
CA TRP A 118 -7.53 -1.42 -22.61
C TRP A 118 -8.29 -1.93 -23.83
N LEU A 119 -7.89 -3.10 -24.35
CA LEU A 119 -8.62 -3.79 -25.40
C LEU A 119 -9.96 -4.29 -24.86
N GLU A 120 -10.98 -4.26 -25.72
CA GLU A 120 -12.30 -4.79 -25.39
C GLU A 120 -12.21 -6.25 -24.92
N GLY A 121 -12.92 -6.57 -23.84
CA GLY A 121 -12.88 -7.89 -23.20
C GLY A 121 -11.67 -8.15 -22.30
N THR A 122 -10.65 -7.28 -22.28
CA THR A 122 -9.51 -7.40 -21.34
C THR A 122 -9.78 -6.65 -20.04
N CYS A 123 -10.48 -5.52 -20.13
CA CYS A 123 -10.97 -4.76 -18.99
C CYS A 123 -12.41 -4.33 -19.28
N THR A 124 -13.32 -4.58 -18.34
CA THR A 124 -14.74 -4.24 -18.51
C THR A 124 -14.97 -2.76 -18.29
N THR A 125 -14.33 -2.20 -17.26
CA THR A 125 -14.46 -0.78 -16.91
C THR A 125 -13.06 -0.21 -16.72
N SER A 126 -12.70 0.77 -17.54
CA SER A 126 -11.42 1.48 -17.46
C SER A 126 -11.63 2.99 -17.56
N CYS A 127 -10.71 3.74 -16.98
CA CYS A 127 -10.69 5.19 -17.10
C CYS A 127 -9.26 5.71 -17.33
N ASP A 128 -9.16 6.94 -17.81
CA ASP A 128 -7.92 7.67 -18.09
C ASP A 128 -7.54 8.57 -16.92
N LEU A 129 -6.37 8.33 -16.34
CA LEU A 129 -5.79 9.03 -15.20
C LEU A 129 -4.96 10.27 -15.59
N THR A 130 -4.79 10.58 -16.88
CA THR A 130 -3.91 11.67 -17.36
C THR A 130 -4.24 13.01 -16.70
N ASN A 131 -5.52 13.23 -16.35
CA ASN A 131 -5.98 14.48 -15.75
C ASN A 131 -6.09 14.46 -14.21
N CYS A 132 -5.66 13.39 -13.53
CA CYS A 132 -5.83 13.27 -12.08
C CYS A 132 -5.11 14.35 -11.27
N SER A 133 -3.97 14.86 -11.77
CA SER A 133 -3.22 15.94 -11.12
C SER A 133 -3.94 17.28 -11.14
N PHE A 134 -4.95 17.44 -11.99
CA PHE A 134 -5.71 18.67 -12.16
C PHE A 134 -7.11 18.62 -11.54
N LEU A 135 -7.51 17.48 -10.95
CA LEU A 135 -8.80 17.37 -10.30
C LEU A 135 -8.78 18.12 -8.97
N ASP A 136 -9.73 19.03 -8.81
CA ASP A 136 -10.00 19.67 -7.53
C ASP A 136 -10.45 18.62 -6.51
N ILE A 137 -9.91 18.70 -5.30
CA ILE A 137 -10.36 17.88 -4.17
C ILE A 137 -11.71 18.45 -3.71
N PRO A 138 -12.82 17.68 -3.74
CA PRO A 138 -14.10 18.14 -3.23
C PRO A 138 -13.98 18.62 -1.77
N GLU A 139 -14.60 19.74 -1.43
CA GLU A 139 -14.49 20.36 -0.08
C GLU A 139 -15.00 19.45 1.05
N ASP A 140 -15.93 18.55 0.74
CA ASP A 140 -16.51 17.57 1.66
C ASP A 140 -15.67 16.29 1.80
N THR A 141 -14.54 16.19 1.09
CA THR A 141 -13.64 15.04 1.18
C THR A 141 -13.03 14.97 2.58
N LYS A 142 -13.32 13.89 3.29
CA LYS A 142 -12.70 13.61 4.60
C LYS A 142 -11.18 13.55 4.45
N SER A 143 -10.47 14.26 5.32
CA SER A 143 -9.01 14.25 5.36
C SER A 143 -8.49 14.01 6.77
N CYS A 144 -7.17 13.88 6.89
CA CYS A 144 -6.45 13.82 8.15
C CYS A 144 -5.92 15.18 8.59
N ASP A 145 -6.32 16.28 7.94
CA ASP A 145 -5.74 17.60 8.16
C ASP A 145 -6.30 18.38 9.37
N GLN A 146 -6.84 17.64 10.34
CA GLN A 146 -7.29 18.12 11.65
C GLN A 146 -6.23 17.84 12.73
N PRO A 147 -6.16 18.65 13.80
CA PRO A 147 -5.30 18.33 14.93
C PRO A 147 -5.71 17.01 15.59
N CYS A 148 -4.71 16.25 16.01
CA CYS A 148 -4.77 15.14 16.93
C CYS A 148 -5.28 15.59 18.30
N ASP A 149 -5.92 14.65 19.00
CA ASP A 149 -6.30 14.84 20.38
C ASP A 149 -5.06 15.04 21.26
N GLN A 150 -5.16 15.90 22.28
CA GLN A 150 -4.03 16.21 23.17
C GLN A 150 -3.45 14.95 23.85
N THR A 151 -4.27 13.93 24.08
CA THR A 151 -3.81 12.64 24.63
C THR A 151 -2.80 11.93 23.74
N PHE A 152 -2.83 12.14 22.41
CA PHE A 152 -1.79 11.65 21.52
C PHE A 152 -0.45 12.36 21.77
N CYS A 153 -0.49 13.65 22.07
CA CYS A 153 0.69 14.45 22.38
C CYS A 153 1.29 14.14 23.76
N THR A 154 0.48 13.78 24.76
CA THR A 154 0.97 13.51 26.12
C THR A 154 1.32 12.06 26.35
N ASP A 155 0.45 11.14 25.93
CA ASP A 155 0.52 9.74 26.35
C ASP A 155 1.26 8.86 25.32
N TYR A 156 1.39 9.36 24.09
CA TYR A 156 1.97 8.63 22.95
C TYR A 156 3.03 9.44 22.19
N ALA A 157 3.65 10.42 22.85
CA ALA A 157 4.58 11.38 22.23
C ALA A 157 5.71 10.69 21.43
N ASP A 158 6.24 9.58 21.93
CA ASP A 158 7.32 8.79 21.31
C ASP A 158 6.87 8.00 20.07
N ARG A 159 5.57 7.97 19.80
CA ARG A 159 4.93 7.22 18.70
C ARG A 159 4.24 8.14 17.70
N LEU A 160 4.43 9.45 17.82
CA LEU A 160 3.90 10.42 16.87
C LEU A 160 4.66 10.36 15.55
N CYS A 161 3.94 10.69 14.49
CA CYS A 161 4.55 10.88 13.19
C CYS A 161 5.35 12.18 13.15
N GLY A 162 6.52 12.13 12.51
CA GLY A 162 7.38 13.30 12.32
C GLY A 162 6.90 14.21 11.19
N ASP A 163 7.56 15.36 11.06
CA ASP A 163 7.15 16.46 10.18
C ASP A 163 7.03 16.06 8.69
N ASP A 164 7.84 15.10 8.23
CA ASP A 164 7.84 14.62 6.84
C ASP A 164 6.63 13.72 6.49
N VAL A 165 5.99 13.11 7.50
CA VAL A 165 4.87 12.18 7.35
C VAL A 165 3.79 12.45 8.41
N PRO A 166 3.28 13.69 8.53
CA PRO A 166 2.63 14.16 9.75
C PRO A 166 1.22 13.58 9.97
N TYR A 167 0.69 12.78 9.04
CA TYR A 167 -0.66 12.25 9.13
C TYR A 167 -0.66 10.89 9.81
N GLN A 168 -1.15 10.86 11.05
CA GLN A 168 -1.17 9.66 11.88
C GLN A 168 -2.53 8.98 11.88
N CYS A 169 -2.55 7.66 11.69
CA CYS A 169 -3.72 6.85 11.96
C CYS A 169 -3.95 6.67 13.47
N THR A 170 -5.13 7.01 13.97
CA THR A 170 -5.47 7.00 15.40
C THR A 170 -6.35 5.82 15.83
N SER A 171 -6.99 5.13 14.87
CA SER A 171 -7.82 3.95 15.12
C SER A 171 -7.81 3.01 13.91
N GLY A 172 -7.97 1.70 14.15
CA GLY A 172 -7.91 0.65 13.12
C GLY A 172 -6.68 -0.25 13.27
N SER A 173 -6.50 -1.20 12.36
CA SER A 173 -5.36 -2.14 12.41
C SER A 173 -4.02 -1.47 12.15
N ALA A 174 -4.01 -0.31 11.47
CA ALA A 174 -2.82 0.49 11.20
C ALA A 174 -2.65 1.66 12.20
N LYS A 175 -3.26 1.58 13.39
CA LYS A 175 -3.05 2.59 14.44
C LYS A 175 -1.56 2.84 14.66
N PHE A 176 -1.18 4.11 14.76
CA PHE A 176 0.20 4.63 14.79
C PHE A 176 0.97 4.59 13.47
N GLY A 177 0.35 4.13 12.38
CA GLY A 177 0.89 4.31 11.04
C GLY A 177 0.93 5.79 10.66
N CYS A 178 1.94 6.15 9.86
CA CYS A 178 2.17 7.49 9.37
C CYS A 178 2.01 7.56 7.84
N SER A 179 1.53 8.68 7.34
CA SER A 179 1.43 8.97 5.90
C SER A 179 1.89 10.38 5.59
N ASN A 180 2.37 10.62 4.37
CA ASN A 180 2.71 11.96 3.89
C ASN A 180 1.48 12.68 3.29
N GLY A 181 0.45 11.94 2.87
CA GLY A 181 -0.74 12.49 2.25
C GLY A 181 -1.89 12.66 3.23
N LYS A 182 -2.50 13.86 3.24
CA LYS A 182 -3.69 14.18 4.05
C LYS A 182 -4.92 13.32 3.74
N LEU A 183 -4.95 12.67 2.58
CA LEU A 183 -6.07 11.84 2.11
C LEU A 183 -5.75 10.35 2.11
N GLU A 184 -4.54 9.96 2.50
CA GLU A 184 -4.07 8.58 2.35
C GLU A 184 -4.88 7.61 3.22
N TRP A 185 -5.04 7.95 4.51
CA TRP A 185 -5.87 7.13 5.40
C TRP A 185 -7.37 7.17 5.08
N THR A 186 -7.87 8.21 4.41
CA THR A 186 -9.31 8.38 4.17
C THR A 186 -9.77 7.83 2.81
N LEU A 187 -8.91 7.88 1.79
CA LEU A 187 -9.25 7.43 0.43
C LEU A 187 -8.54 6.14 0.01
N ARG A 188 -7.31 5.90 0.47
CA ARG A 188 -6.52 4.72 0.04
C ARG A 188 -6.63 3.53 0.98
N THR A 189 -7.16 3.75 2.19
CA THR A 189 -7.28 2.68 3.18
C THR A 189 -8.72 2.45 3.58
N SER A 190 -9.06 1.19 3.88
CA SER A 190 -10.35 0.84 4.43
C SER A 190 -10.50 1.36 5.86
N SER A 191 -11.75 1.55 6.32
CA SER A 191 -12.04 1.92 7.71
C SER A 191 -11.51 0.90 8.73
N ASP A 192 -11.40 -0.38 8.35
CA ASP A 192 -10.81 -1.42 9.19
C ASP A 192 -9.30 -1.19 9.39
N THR A 193 -8.64 -0.69 8.35
CA THR A 193 -7.21 -0.35 8.38
C THR A 193 -6.98 0.93 9.16
N CYS A 194 -7.69 1.99 8.79
CA CYS A 194 -7.67 3.26 9.50
C CYS A 194 -9.07 3.88 9.55
N SER A 195 -9.70 3.87 10.73
CA SER A 195 -11.04 4.43 10.93
C SER A 195 -11.03 5.90 11.32
N SER A 196 -9.89 6.39 11.83
CA SER A 196 -9.69 7.79 12.19
C SER A 196 -8.22 8.16 12.06
N CYS A 197 -7.94 9.41 11.72
CA CYS A 197 -6.58 9.94 11.56
C CYS A 197 -6.52 11.42 11.98
N CYS A 198 -5.31 11.97 12.07
CA CYS A 198 -5.05 13.37 12.40
C CYS A 198 -3.68 13.85 11.89
N ASN A 199 -3.39 15.14 12.00
CA ASN A 199 -2.13 15.79 11.62
C ASN A 199 -1.34 16.18 12.88
N THR A 200 -0.22 15.50 13.12
CA THR A 200 0.61 15.68 14.33
C THR A 200 1.21 17.07 14.42
N ASN A 201 1.55 17.71 13.29
CA ASN A 201 2.14 19.05 13.25
C ASN A 201 1.18 20.15 13.73
N LYS A 202 -0.14 19.88 13.81
CA LYS A 202 -1.14 20.86 14.25
C LYS A 202 -1.51 20.75 15.73
N SER A 203 -0.95 19.77 16.45
CA SER A 203 -1.59 19.25 17.67
C SER A 203 -0.75 19.39 18.92
N CYS A 204 0.57 19.36 18.76
CA CYS A 204 1.51 19.30 19.87
C CYS A 204 2.38 20.57 19.98
N GLU A 205 1.91 21.68 19.41
CA GLU A 205 2.47 23.02 19.60
C GLU A 205 2.08 23.62 20.96
#